data_AF-A0A1H0A361-F1
#
_entry.id   AF-A0A1H0A361-F1
#
_cell.length_a   1.000
_cell.length_b   1.000
_cell.length_c   1.000
_cell.angle_alpha   90.00
_cell.angle_beta   90.00
_cell.angle_gamma   90.00
#
_symmetry.space_group_name_H-M   'P 1'
#
loop_
_entity.id
_entity.type
_entity.pdbx_description
1 polymer ?
#
loop_
_entity_poly.entity_id
_entity_poly.type
_entity_poly.pdbx_seq_one_letter_code
_entity_poly.pdbx_strand_id
1 'polypeptide(L)'
;MNKKLTQFSQPEPVKGQGIHVFYYSEKVEDYVQNAVSYIMAGMEQEEYILFLENERIFPLIQKELEKTFTQEQMESVHFINNFDFYFWNGNFYPETILSNFSDIVTPLVEKNKSVRTWGHVEWGSQEEFEETLEKFEIEVEQMLKNVKVITVCAYNADRVSDDLKDIYDR
;
A
#
# COMPACT_ATOMS: atom_id res chain seq x y z
N MET A 1 13.62 22.40 5.70
CA MET A 1 12.39 23.21 5.81
C MET A 1 11.26 22.22 5.96
N ASN A 2 10.66 22.12 7.15
CA ASN A 2 9.71 21.06 7.51
C ASN A 2 8.39 21.25 6.75
N LYS A 3 8.11 20.42 5.74
CA LYS A 3 6.76 20.30 5.20
C LYS A 3 5.95 19.42 6.15
N LYS A 4 5.10 20.06 6.95
CA LYS A 4 4.08 19.39 7.76
C LYS A 4 3.10 18.68 6.83
N LEU A 5 2.82 17.41 7.12
CA LEU A 5 1.69 16.64 6.60
C LEU A 5 0.40 17.34 7.04
N THR A 6 -0.10 18.25 6.20
CA THR A 6 -1.44 18.82 6.35
C THR A 6 -2.13 18.79 5.00
N GLN A 7 -2.56 17.60 4.56
CA GLN A 7 -3.70 17.46 3.64
C GLN A 7 -4.28 16.04 3.64
N PHE A 8 -4.90 15.64 4.74
CA PHE A 8 -5.95 14.60 4.72
C PHE A 8 -7.28 15.25 5.07
N SER A 9 -7.73 16.17 4.20
CA SER A 9 -9.09 16.69 4.24
C SER A 9 -9.93 15.82 3.30
N GLN A 10 -10.83 15.04 3.87
CA GLN A 10 -11.68 14.06 3.17
C GLN A 10 -12.44 14.72 2.00
N PRO A 11 -12.33 14.22 0.76
CA PRO A 11 -13.34 14.49 -0.25
C PRO A 11 -14.61 13.70 0.07
N GLU A 12 -15.78 14.32 -0.06
CA GLU A 12 -17.05 13.62 0.05
C GLU A 12 -17.12 12.46 -0.97
N PRO A 13 -17.66 11.29 -0.60
CA PRO A 13 -17.61 10.11 -1.46
C PRO A 13 -18.56 10.27 -2.65
N VAL A 14 -17.99 10.62 -3.81
CA VAL A 14 -18.56 10.31 -5.12
C VAL A 14 -18.73 8.80 -5.20
N LYS A 15 -19.88 8.31 -5.69
CA LYS A 15 -20.19 6.87 -5.81
C LYS A 15 -19.00 6.04 -6.35
N GLY A 16 -18.29 5.41 -5.42
CA GLY A 16 -17.64 4.10 -5.53
C GLY A 16 -16.32 3.99 -6.28
N GLN A 17 -15.45 5.00 -6.31
CA GLN A 17 -14.04 4.78 -6.73
C GLN A 17 -13.18 4.51 -5.50
N GLY A 18 -12.33 3.49 -5.59
CA GLY A 18 -11.21 3.30 -4.66
C GLY A 18 -10.23 4.47 -4.74
N ILE A 19 -9.37 4.58 -3.73
CA ILE A 19 -8.36 5.63 -3.66
C ILE A 19 -7.00 4.98 -3.87
N HIS A 20 -6.25 5.50 -4.81
CA HIS A 20 -4.85 5.15 -5.00
C HIS A 20 -3.96 6.23 -4.38
N VAL A 21 -2.93 5.80 -3.65
CA VAL A 21 -1.87 6.66 -3.15
C VAL A 21 -0.55 6.10 -3.62
N PHE A 22 0.12 6.85 -4.50
CA PHE A 22 1.50 6.61 -4.86
C PHE A 22 2.40 7.25 -3.79
N TYR A 23 3.10 6.44 -3.02
CA TYR A 23 3.94 6.90 -1.93
C TYR A 23 5.38 6.44 -2.13
N TYR A 24 6.34 7.32 -1.92
CA TYR A 24 7.75 6.97 -1.94
C TYR A 24 8.51 7.67 -0.82
N SER A 25 9.58 7.02 -0.35
CA SER A 25 10.46 7.57 0.70
C SER A 25 11.92 7.27 0.40
N GLU A 26 12.79 8.24 0.69
CA GLU A 26 14.25 8.07 0.67
C GLU A 26 14.74 7.38 1.96
N LYS A 27 14.02 7.55 3.07
CA LYS A 27 14.43 7.09 4.40
C LYS A 27 13.50 6.04 4.94
N VAL A 28 14.10 4.98 5.48
CA VAL A 28 13.36 3.90 6.15
C VAL A 28 12.61 4.43 7.38
N GLU A 29 13.17 5.39 8.09
CA GLU A 29 12.53 5.97 9.28
C GLU A 29 11.22 6.69 8.91
N ASP A 30 11.25 7.53 7.87
CA ASP A 30 10.08 8.25 7.37
C ASP A 30 9.02 7.27 6.81
N TYR A 31 9.48 6.22 6.13
CA TYR A 31 8.64 5.11 5.67
C TYR A 31 7.91 4.42 6.83
N VAL A 32 8.64 3.98 7.85
CA VAL A 32 8.09 3.29 9.03
C VAL A 32 7.10 4.20 9.75
N GLN A 33 7.44 5.48 9.95
CA GLN A 33 6.56 6.41 10.64
C GLN A 33 5.23 6.63 9.89
N ASN A 34 5.27 6.75 8.56
CA ASN A 34 4.08 6.93 7.75
C ASN A 34 3.23 5.65 7.70
N ALA A 35 3.86 4.48 7.54
CA ALA A 35 3.18 3.20 7.57
C ALA A 35 2.47 2.98 8.93
N VAL A 36 3.16 3.22 10.05
CA VAL A 36 2.57 3.16 11.39
C VAL A 36 1.38 4.10 11.49
N SER A 37 1.54 5.37 11.14
CA SER A 37 0.44 6.36 11.22
C SER A 37 -0.78 5.95 10.40
N TYR A 38 -0.55 5.39 9.20
CA TYR A 38 -1.61 4.90 8.31
C TYR A 38 -2.37 3.70 8.90
N ILE A 39 -1.63 2.75 9.48
CA ILE A 39 -2.20 1.57 10.15
C ILE A 39 -3.02 2.00 11.37
N MET A 40 -2.46 2.86 12.23
CA MET A 40 -3.14 3.36 13.43
C MET A 40 -4.48 4.02 13.07
N ALA A 41 -4.49 4.88 12.06
CA ALA A 41 -5.71 5.54 11.59
C ALA A 41 -6.75 4.55 11.06
N GLY A 42 -6.34 3.37 10.57
CA GLY A 42 -7.25 2.32 10.12
C GLY A 42 -7.82 1.52 11.27
N MET A 43 -6.99 1.21 12.26
CA MET A 43 -7.39 0.49 13.47
C MET A 43 -8.40 1.33 14.28
N GLU A 44 -8.18 2.64 14.40
CA GLU A 44 -9.10 3.58 15.05
C GLU A 44 -10.46 3.66 14.35
N GLN A 45 -10.52 3.36 13.05
CA GLN A 45 -11.74 3.34 12.23
C GLN A 45 -12.33 1.94 12.09
N GLU A 46 -11.81 0.95 12.82
CA GLU A 46 -12.22 -0.47 12.76
C GLU A 46 -12.16 -1.05 11.32
N GLU A 47 -11.22 -0.57 10.52
CA GLU A 47 -11.03 -1.03 9.15
C GLU A 47 -10.19 -2.30 9.09
N TYR A 48 -10.39 -3.08 8.02
CA TYR A 48 -9.51 -4.19 7.71
C TYR A 48 -8.25 -3.66 7.00
N ILE A 49 -7.08 -4.01 7.53
CA ILE A 49 -5.80 -3.49 7.02
C ILE A 49 -5.01 -4.64 6.40
N LEU A 50 -4.78 -4.56 5.09
CA LEU A 50 -3.86 -5.48 4.40
C LEU A 50 -2.48 -4.82 4.29
N PHE A 51 -1.49 -5.40 4.96
CA PHE A 51 -0.15 -4.82 5.05
C PHE A 51 0.87 -5.73 4.38
N LEU A 52 1.33 -5.36 3.18
CA LEU A 52 2.30 -6.12 2.41
C LEU A 52 3.68 -5.54 2.59
N GLU A 53 4.56 -6.27 3.27
CA GLU A 53 5.87 -5.77 3.67
C GLU A 53 6.89 -6.92 3.77
N ASN A 54 8.18 -6.60 3.72
CA ASN A 54 9.24 -7.57 3.91
C ASN A 54 9.54 -7.82 5.41
N GLU A 55 10.20 -8.93 5.69
CA GLU A 55 10.57 -9.35 7.05
C GLU A 55 11.62 -8.44 7.72
N ARG A 56 12.26 -7.53 6.96
CA ARG A 56 13.25 -6.59 7.50
C ARG A 56 12.59 -5.36 8.10
N ILE A 57 11.57 -4.82 7.45
CA ILE A 57 10.88 -3.59 7.83
C ILE A 57 9.69 -3.86 8.74
N PHE A 58 8.96 -4.96 8.52
CA PHE A 58 7.78 -5.30 9.32
C PHE A 58 8.04 -5.30 10.85
N PRO A 59 9.14 -5.87 11.38
CA PRO A 59 9.41 -5.83 12.82
C PRO A 59 9.58 -4.43 13.40
N LEU A 60 10.06 -3.47 12.59
CA LEU A 60 10.20 -2.07 13.01
C LEU A 60 8.82 -1.43 13.19
N ILE A 61 7.92 -1.68 12.24
CA ILE A 61 6.54 -1.18 12.26
C ILE A 61 5.75 -1.84 13.40
N GLN A 62 5.84 -3.16 13.52
CA GLN A 62 5.18 -3.93 14.58
C GLN A 62 5.58 -3.42 15.96
N LYS A 63 6.88 -3.20 16.20
CA LYS A 63 7.38 -2.68 17.48
C LYS A 63 6.82 -1.30 17.82
N GLU A 64 6.58 -0.44 16.83
CA GLU A 64 5.97 0.87 17.08
C GLU A 64 4.47 0.76 17.39
N LEU A 65 3.75 -0.11 16.68
CA LEU A 65 2.31 -0.35 16.91
C LEU A 65 2.04 -0.96 18.29
N GLU A 66 2.88 -1.91 18.73
CA GLU A 66 2.78 -2.57 20.05
C GLU A 66 2.97 -1.63 21.25
N LYS A 67 3.47 -0.39 21.03
CA LYS A 67 3.51 0.63 22.08
C LYS A 67 2.12 1.16 22.44
N THR A 68 1.17 1.04 21.53
CA THR A 68 -0.16 1.66 21.64
C THR A 68 -1.29 0.64 21.63
N PHE A 69 -1.15 -0.43 20.85
CA PHE A 69 -2.22 -1.43 20.65
C PHE A 69 -1.92 -2.76 21.31
N THR A 70 -2.98 -3.44 21.75
CA THR A 70 -2.89 -4.82 22.24
C THR A 70 -2.77 -5.81 21.09
N GLN A 71 -2.35 -7.04 21.39
CA GLN A 71 -2.29 -8.11 20.40
C GLN A 71 -3.66 -8.39 19.75
N GLU A 72 -4.75 -8.31 20.51
CA GLU A 72 -6.12 -8.48 20.00
C GLU A 72 -6.48 -7.39 18.99
N GLN A 73 -6.15 -6.13 19.28
CA GLN A 73 -6.39 -5.02 18.34
C GLN A 73 -5.58 -5.20 17.05
N MET A 74 -4.35 -5.72 17.18
CA MET A 74 -3.46 -6.01 16.06
C MET A 74 -3.96 -7.13 15.13
N GLU A 75 -4.94 -7.94 15.54
CA GLU A 75 -5.56 -8.96 14.67
C GLU A 75 -6.29 -8.35 13.45
N SER A 76 -6.62 -7.05 13.50
CA SER A 76 -7.18 -6.29 12.36
C SER A 76 -6.16 -6.00 11.25
N VAL A 77 -4.86 -6.17 11.54
CA VAL A 77 -3.76 -5.95 10.59
C VAL A 77 -3.29 -7.29 10.04
N HIS A 78 -3.61 -7.55 8.77
CA HIS A 78 -3.19 -8.75 8.08
C HIS A 78 -1.87 -8.52 7.34
N PHE A 79 -0.80 -9.06 7.89
CA PHE A 79 0.52 -9.03 7.25
C PHE A 79 0.63 -10.10 6.17
N ILE A 80 1.15 -9.70 5.01
CA ILE A 80 1.60 -10.60 3.93
C ILE A 80 3.03 -10.23 3.57
N ASN A 81 3.89 -11.23 3.37
CA ASN A 81 5.23 -10.99 2.85
C ASN A 81 5.15 -10.42 1.43
N ASN A 82 5.76 -9.26 1.19
CA ASN A 82 5.67 -8.59 -0.11
C ASN A 82 6.29 -9.40 -1.26
N PHE A 83 7.38 -10.13 -1.01
CA PHE A 83 8.01 -11.00 -2.00
C PHE A 83 7.06 -12.14 -2.39
N ASP A 84 6.43 -12.78 -1.40
CA ASP A 84 5.44 -13.82 -1.66
C ASP A 84 4.24 -13.28 -2.43
N PHE A 85 3.87 -12.02 -2.24
CA PHE A 85 2.74 -11.43 -2.95
C PHE A 85 3.07 -10.99 -4.38
N TYR A 86 4.15 -10.23 -4.56
CA TYR A 86 4.51 -9.63 -5.85
C TYR A 86 5.30 -10.59 -6.75
N PHE A 87 6.00 -11.56 -6.18
CA PHE A 87 6.92 -12.47 -6.87
C PHE A 87 6.59 -13.96 -6.66
N TRP A 88 5.36 -14.31 -6.24
CA TRP A 88 4.94 -15.72 -6.03
C TRP A 88 5.33 -16.67 -7.18
N ASN A 89 5.17 -16.22 -8.43
CA ASN A 89 5.49 -16.99 -9.64
C ASN A 89 6.92 -16.74 -10.17
N GLY A 90 7.81 -16.20 -9.34
CA GLY A 90 9.18 -15.82 -9.70
C GLY A 90 9.29 -14.61 -10.63
N ASN A 91 8.18 -13.92 -10.91
CA ASN A 91 8.12 -12.77 -11.82
C ASN A 91 7.06 -11.77 -11.35
N PHE A 92 7.27 -10.49 -11.65
CA PHE A 92 6.33 -9.41 -11.38
C PHE A 92 5.40 -9.25 -12.59
N TYR A 93 4.27 -9.96 -12.58
CA TYR A 93 3.25 -9.84 -13.61
C TYR A 93 2.03 -9.08 -13.07
N PRO A 94 1.79 -7.83 -13.50
CA PRO A 94 0.71 -6.98 -12.99
C PRO A 94 -0.66 -7.69 -12.95
N GLU A 95 -1.05 -8.35 -14.03
CA GLU A 95 -2.32 -9.08 -14.14
C GLU A 95 -2.48 -10.14 -13.04
N THR A 96 -1.42 -10.90 -12.74
CA THR A 96 -1.46 -11.94 -11.69
C THR A 96 -1.52 -11.31 -10.30
N ILE A 97 -0.71 -10.26 -10.06
CA ILE A 97 -0.67 -9.54 -8.79
C ILE A 97 -2.06 -8.95 -8.49
N LEU A 98 -2.69 -8.32 -9.48
CA LEU A 98 -3.99 -7.66 -9.32
C LEU A 98 -5.15 -8.65 -9.25
N SER A 99 -5.06 -9.80 -9.93
CA SER A 99 -6.03 -10.89 -9.73
C SER A 99 -5.97 -11.39 -8.28
N ASN A 100 -4.78 -11.69 -7.77
CA ASN A 100 -4.60 -12.14 -6.39
C ASN A 100 -5.04 -11.07 -5.37
N PHE A 101 -4.71 -9.80 -5.62
CA PHE A 101 -5.19 -8.68 -4.82
C PHE A 101 -6.72 -8.67 -4.75
N SER A 102 -7.38 -8.74 -5.92
CA SER A 102 -8.84 -8.75 -6.04
C SER A 102 -9.47 -9.91 -5.29
N ASP A 103 -8.89 -11.10 -5.36
CA ASP A 103 -9.38 -12.30 -4.66
C ASP A 103 -9.34 -12.14 -3.13
N ILE A 104 -8.38 -11.37 -2.61
CA ILE A 104 -8.28 -11.06 -1.17
C ILE A 104 -9.28 -9.97 -0.76
N VAL A 105 -9.33 -8.85 -1.51
CA VAL A 105 -10.07 -7.66 -1.06
C VAL A 105 -11.56 -7.72 -1.39
N THR A 106 -11.95 -8.31 -2.51
CA THR A 106 -13.36 -8.31 -2.98
C THR A 106 -14.30 -8.96 -1.96
N PRO A 107 -14.00 -10.15 -1.40
CA PRO A 107 -14.88 -10.77 -0.40
C PRO A 107 -15.01 -9.95 0.90
N LEU A 108 -14.02 -9.11 1.23
CA LEU A 108 -14.06 -8.24 2.40
C LEU A 108 -14.95 -7.01 2.13
N VAL A 109 -14.79 -6.40 0.97
CA VAL A 109 -15.60 -5.25 0.52
C VAL A 109 -17.07 -5.66 0.37
N GLU A 110 -17.35 -6.83 -0.21
CA GLU A 110 -18.73 -7.37 -0.35
C GLU A 110 -19.42 -7.62 1.00
N LYS A 111 -18.64 -7.86 2.06
CA LYS A 111 -19.15 -7.97 3.45
C LYS A 111 -19.30 -6.60 4.13
N ASN A 112 -19.33 -5.51 3.35
CA ASN A 112 -19.38 -4.13 3.82
C ASN A 112 -18.25 -3.74 4.78
N LYS A 113 -17.08 -4.39 4.70
CA LYS A 113 -15.91 -3.92 5.44
C LYS A 113 -15.23 -2.79 4.67
N SER A 114 -14.86 -1.73 5.39
CA SER A 114 -13.88 -0.78 4.90
C SER A 114 -12.51 -1.46 4.88
N VAL A 115 -11.84 -1.43 3.73
CA VAL A 115 -10.53 -2.05 3.54
C VAL A 115 -9.54 -0.97 3.16
N ARG A 116 -8.38 -1.00 3.79
CA ARG A 116 -7.22 -0.21 3.38
C ARG A 116 -6.00 -1.11 3.23
N THR A 117 -5.16 -0.80 2.27
CA THR A 117 -3.97 -1.59 1.95
C THR A 117 -2.73 -0.70 1.92
N TRP A 118 -1.60 -1.27 2.30
CA TRP A 118 -0.28 -0.67 2.15
C TRP A 118 0.66 -1.73 1.61
N GLY A 119 1.15 -1.54 0.40
CA GLY A 119 2.02 -2.50 -0.27
C GLY A 119 3.40 -1.93 -0.54
N HIS A 120 4.42 -2.49 0.09
CA HIS A 120 5.81 -2.21 -0.26
C HIS A 120 6.16 -2.92 -1.57
N VAL A 121 6.16 -2.16 -2.66
CA VAL A 121 6.48 -2.68 -3.99
C VAL A 121 7.99 -2.74 -4.14
N GLU A 122 8.54 -3.95 -4.15
CA GLU A 122 9.96 -4.22 -4.35
C GLU A 122 10.17 -5.12 -5.56
N TRP A 123 11.32 -4.96 -6.23
CA TRP A 123 11.72 -5.79 -7.36
C TRP A 123 13.21 -6.11 -7.35
N GLY A 124 13.63 -7.04 -8.22
CA GLY A 124 15.01 -7.47 -8.37
C GLY A 124 15.89 -6.45 -9.10
N SER A 125 16.07 -6.62 -10.41
CA SER A 125 16.91 -5.75 -11.26
C SER A 125 16.12 -4.58 -11.86
N GLN A 126 16.79 -3.44 -12.06
CA GLN A 126 16.18 -2.18 -12.51
C GLN A 126 16.00 -2.09 -14.04
N GLU A 127 16.85 -2.76 -14.83
CA GLU A 127 16.93 -2.60 -16.30
C GLU A 127 15.66 -2.98 -17.08
N GLU A 128 14.76 -3.78 -16.51
CA GLU A 128 13.51 -4.24 -17.18
C GLU A 128 12.24 -3.83 -16.43
N PHE A 129 12.38 -3.10 -15.32
CA PHE A 129 11.27 -2.95 -14.38
C PHE A 129 10.46 -1.66 -14.56
N GLU A 130 11.01 -0.63 -15.20
CA GLU A 130 10.35 0.68 -15.27
C GLU A 130 9.06 0.64 -16.09
N GLU A 131 9.09 0.10 -17.32
CA GLU A 131 7.88 -0.09 -18.14
C GLU A 131 6.86 -1.02 -17.45
N THR A 132 7.36 -2.03 -16.73
CA THR A 132 6.52 -2.96 -15.97
C THR A 132 5.84 -2.26 -14.79
N LEU A 133 6.54 -1.35 -14.13
CA LEU A 133 6.04 -0.58 -13.00
C LEU A 133 5.01 0.45 -13.45
N GLU A 134 5.25 1.18 -14.53
CA GLU A 134 4.24 2.09 -15.11
C GLU A 134 2.97 1.32 -15.51
N LYS A 135 3.11 0.16 -16.17
CA LYS A 135 1.97 -0.70 -16.51
C LYS A 135 1.22 -1.14 -15.26
N PHE A 136 1.94 -1.57 -14.22
CA PHE A 136 1.34 -1.97 -12.94
C PHE A 136 0.50 -0.85 -12.32
N GLU A 137 1.07 0.34 -12.25
CA GLU A 137 0.45 1.54 -11.69
C GLU A 137 -0.82 1.94 -12.44
N ILE A 138 -0.80 1.87 -13.78
CA ILE A 138 -1.99 2.08 -14.62
C ILE A 138 -3.06 1.02 -14.32
N GLU A 139 -2.68 -0.25 -14.18
CA GLU A 139 -3.65 -1.32 -13.93
C GLU A 139 -4.26 -1.24 -12.52
N VAL A 140 -3.48 -0.82 -11.50
CA VAL A 140 -4.00 -0.51 -10.16
C VAL A 140 -5.10 0.55 -10.26
N GLU A 141 -4.84 1.67 -10.93
CA GLU A 141 -5.83 2.73 -11.14
C GLU A 141 -7.11 2.24 -11.83
N GLN A 142 -6.98 1.37 -12.85
CA GLN A 142 -8.16 0.79 -13.52
C GLN A 142 -8.96 -0.13 -12.61
N MET A 143 -8.29 -0.96 -11.81
CA MET A 143 -8.93 -1.89 -10.88
C MET A 143 -9.75 -1.14 -9.82
N LEU A 144 -9.21 -0.05 -9.27
CA LEU A 144 -9.85 0.76 -8.23
C LEU A 144 -11.13 1.46 -8.69
N LYS A 145 -11.39 1.55 -9.99
CA LYS A 145 -12.68 2.04 -10.51
C LYS A 145 -13.85 1.15 -10.13
N ASN A 146 -13.59 -0.12 -9.80
CA ASN A 146 -14.61 -1.13 -9.52
C ASN A 146 -14.56 -1.64 -8.06
N VAL A 147 -13.51 -1.30 -7.30
CA VAL A 147 -13.29 -1.80 -5.93
C VAL A 147 -13.14 -0.64 -4.96
N LYS A 148 -13.99 -0.59 -3.93
CA LYS A 148 -13.98 0.46 -2.90
C LYS A 148 -12.93 0.15 -1.82
N VAL A 149 -11.67 0.39 -2.14
CA VAL A 149 -10.51 0.19 -1.25
C VAL A 149 -9.61 1.41 -1.30
N ILE A 150 -8.93 1.73 -0.19
CA ILE A 150 -7.81 2.68 -0.20
C ILE A 150 -6.53 1.85 -0.33
N THR A 151 -5.72 2.09 -1.36
CA THR A 151 -4.44 1.39 -1.54
C THR A 151 -3.29 2.37 -1.60
N VAL A 152 -2.27 2.11 -0.79
CA VAL A 152 -0.97 2.77 -0.87
C VAL A 152 0.01 1.83 -1.56
N CYS A 153 0.50 2.21 -2.74
CA CYS A 153 1.67 1.60 -3.36
C CYS A 153 2.90 2.36 -2.86
N ALA A 154 3.74 1.69 -2.06
CA ALA A 154 4.83 2.30 -1.32
C ALA A 154 6.19 1.87 -1.92
N TYR A 155 7.04 2.86 -2.18
CA TYR A 155 8.27 2.70 -2.94
C TYR A 155 9.50 3.23 -2.22
N ASN A 156 10.66 2.65 -2.54
CA ASN A 156 11.94 3.32 -2.31
C ASN A 156 12.16 4.40 -3.39
N ALA A 157 12.28 5.65 -2.96
CA ALA A 157 12.41 6.81 -3.85
C ALA A 157 13.60 6.73 -4.80
N ASP A 158 14.71 6.12 -4.39
CA ASP A 158 15.93 5.99 -5.20
C ASP A 158 15.75 4.97 -6.35
N ARG A 159 14.73 4.12 -6.26
CA ARG A 159 14.46 3.07 -7.25
C ARG A 159 13.42 3.46 -8.28
N VAL A 160 12.61 4.47 -7.97
CA VAL A 160 11.58 5.01 -8.87
C VAL A 160 12.20 6.07 -9.76
N SER A 161 11.90 6.03 -11.06
CA SER A 161 12.37 7.04 -12.00
C SER A 161 11.71 8.39 -11.77
N ASP A 162 12.40 9.45 -12.18
CA ASP A 162 11.86 10.81 -12.05
C ASP A 162 10.64 11.03 -12.96
N ASP A 163 10.59 10.37 -14.12
CA ASP A 163 9.43 10.40 -15.02
C ASP A 163 8.17 9.86 -14.32
N LEU A 164 8.28 8.75 -13.59
CA LEU A 164 7.14 8.19 -12.84
C LEU A 164 6.75 9.07 -11.64
N LYS A 165 7.71 9.66 -10.93
CA LYS A 165 7.42 10.63 -9.85
C LYS A 165 6.68 11.87 -10.37
N ASP A 166 7.12 12.41 -11.51
CA ASP A 166 6.52 13.57 -12.16
C ASP A 166 5.07 13.35 -12.58
N ILE A 167 4.64 12.09 -12.81
CA ILE A 167 3.24 11.75 -13.08
C ILE A 167 2.38 11.92 -11.82
N TYR A 168 2.92 11.52 -10.65
CA TYR A 168 2.17 11.44 -9.38
C TYR A 168 2.33 12.67 -8.46
N ASP A 169 3.33 13.52 -8.70
CA ASP A 169 3.55 14.76 -7.94
C ASP A 169 2.74 15.98 -8.46
N ARG A 170 2.00 15.83 -9.56
CA ARG A 170 1.22 16.90 -10.22
C ARG A 170 -0.14 17.15 -9.57
#